data_AF-A0A644XM80-F1
#
_entry.id   AF-A0A644XM80-F1
#
_cell.length_a   1.000
_cell.length_b   1.000
_cell.length_c   1.000
_cell.angle_alpha   90.00
_cell.angle_beta   90.00
_cell.angle_gamma   90.00
#
_symmetry.space_group_name_H-M   'P 1'
#
loop_
_entity.id
_entity.type
_entity.pdbx_description
1 polymer ?
#
loop_
_entity_poly.entity_id
_entity_poly.type
_entity_poly.pdbx_seq_one_letter_code
_entity_poly.pdbx_strand_id
1 'polypeptide(L)'
;MKMILPPPLSETSIGPLSDLEAGLCGPDAPAVRVAAMGRVESLERTLRAALAKGVSSSEYPQYAALLEACQASREVLQVEVRSI
;
A
#
# COMPACT_ATOMS: atom_id res chain seq x y z
N MET A 1 27.91 -26.61 -30.69
CA MET A 1 26.58 -26.82 -30.07
C MET A 1 25.98 -25.46 -29.77
N LYS A 2 24.93 -25.04 -30.50
CA LYS A 2 24.21 -23.79 -30.20
C LYS A 2 23.23 -24.09 -29.07
N MET A 3 23.47 -23.57 -27.88
CA MET A 3 22.46 -23.55 -26.82
C MET A 3 21.42 -22.51 -27.22
N ILE A 4 20.23 -22.99 -27.59
CA ILE A 4 19.05 -22.16 -27.75
C ILE A 4 18.55 -21.89 -26.32
N LEU A 5 18.85 -20.70 -25.79
CA LEU A 5 18.22 -20.24 -24.55
C LEU A 5 16.71 -20.15 -24.81
N PRO A 6 15.85 -20.72 -23.95
CA PRO A 6 14.41 -20.51 -24.05
C PRO A 6 14.12 -19.01 -23.95
N PRO A 7 13.11 -18.49 -24.67
CA PRO A 7 12.75 -17.09 -24.58
C PRO A 7 12.43 -16.73 -23.12
N PRO A 8 12.73 -15.49 -22.68
CA PRO A 8 12.35 -15.05 -21.35
C PRO A 8 10.84 -15.27 -21.20
N LEU A 9 10.43 -15.87 -20.08
CA LEU A 9 9.03 -15.98 -19.73
C LEU A 9 8.45 -14.58 -19.88
N SER A 10 7.56 -14.39 -20.86
CA SER A 10 6.81 -13.15 -20.94
C SER A 10 6.01 -13.07 -19.64
N GLU A 11 6.48 -12.22 -18.72
CA GLU A 11 5.72 -11.88 -17.53
C GLU A 11 4.38 -11.41 -18.05
N THR A 12 3.38 -12.27 -17.89
CA THR A 12 2.03 -11.97 -18.33
C THR A 12 1.59 -10.90 -17.36
N SER A 13 1.73 -9.63 -17.76
CA SER A 13 1.31 -8.50 -16.97
C SER A 13 -0.20 -8.62 -16.82
N ILE A 14 -0.61 -9.22 -15.71
CA ILE A 14 -1.99 -9.15 -15.25
C ILE A 14 -2.16 -7.67 -14.95
N GLY A 15 -2.98 -6.99 -15.74
CA GLY A 15 -3.23 -5.56 -15.58
C GLY A 15 -3.65 -5.21 -14.14
N PRO A 16 -3.78 -3.92 -13.82
CA PRO A 16 -4.07 -3.49 -12.46
C PRO A 16 -5.31 -4.21 -11.89
N LEU A 17 -5.19 -4.76 -10.68
CA LEU A 17 -6.25 -5.54 -10.04
C LEU A 17 -7.26 -4.63 -9.32
N SER A 18 -6.92 -3.35 -9.17
CA SER A 18 -7.72 -2.33 -8.50
C SER A 18 -7.53 -0.94 -9.12
N ASP A 19 -8.48 -0.04 -8.87
CA ASP A 19 -8.40 1.36 -9.29
C ASP A 19 -7.19 2.08 -8.66
N LEU A 20 -6.80 1.68 -7.44
CA LEU A 20 -5.62 2.21 -6.78
C LEU A 20 -4.35 1.80 -7.52
N GLU A 21 -4.19 0.53 -7.88
CA GLU A 21 -3.05 0.07 -8.67
C GLU A 21 -3.05 0.69 -10.07
N ALA A 22 -4.21 0.81 -10.70
CA ALA A 22 -4.33 1.48 -12.00
C ALA A 22 -3.83 2.93 -11.92
N GLY A 23 -4.23 3.66 -10.88
CA GLY A 23 -3.75 5.02 -10.62
C GLY A 23 -2.26 5.09 -10.30
N LEU A 24 -1.72 4.10 -9.58
CA LEU A 24 -0.30 4.02 -9.21
C LEU A 24 0.63 3.59 -10.35
N CYS A 25 0.09 3.05 -11.45
CA CYS A 25 0.84 2.74 -12.67
C CYS A 25 0.73 3.84 -13.75
N GLY A 26 -0.14 4.84 -13.55
CA GLY A 26 -0.40 5.91 -14.52
C GLY A 26 0.55 7.11 -14.42
N PRO A 27 0.41 8.11 -15.31
CA PRO A 27 1.21 9.35 -15.27
C PRO A 27 0.98 10.15 -13.99
N ASP A 28 -0.19 9.99 -13.37
CA ASP A 28 -0.56 10.64 -12.11
C ASP A 28 -0.14 9.85 -10.86
N ALA A 29 0.62 8.75 -11.02
CA ALA A 29 1.04 7.88 -9.92
C ALA A 29 1.63 8.63 -8.71
N PRO A 30 2.48 9.66 -8.86
CA PRO A 30 2.96 10.43 -7.72
C PRO A 30 1.82 11.12 -6.96
N ALA A 31 0.85 11.72 -7.66
CA ALA A 31 -0.28 12.41 -7.04
C ALA A 31 -1.23 11.40 -6.36
N VAL A 32 -1.50 10.27 -7.01
CA VAL A 32 -2.32 9.17 -6.44
C VAL A 32 -1.66 8.62 -5.17
N ARG A 33 -0.33 8.41 -5.18
CA ARG A 33 0.43 7.95 -4.01
C ARG A 33 0.35 8.95 -2.87
N VAL A 34 0.55 10.25 -3.14
CA VAL A 34 0.42 11.30 -2.12
C VAL A 34 -0.99 11.34 -1.53
N ALA A 35 -2.03 11.25 -2.36
CA ALA A 35 -3.40 11.23 -1.90
C ALA A 35 -3.71 9.98 -1.03
N ALA A 36 -3.26 8.80 -1.45
CA ALA A 36 -3.41 7.56 -0.68
C ALA A 36 -2.67 7.65 0.66
N MET A 37 -1.44 8.16 0.67
CA MET A 37 -0.63 8.34 1.87
C MET A 37 -1.27 9.32 2.85
N GLY A 38 -1.80 10.45 2.35
CA GLY A 38 -2.53 11.42 3.18
C GLY A 38 -3.80 10.84 3.83
N ARG A 39 -4.51 9.93 3.15
CA ARG A 39 -5.65 9.21 3.74
C ARG A 39 -5.22 8.29 4.88
N VAL A 40 -4.13 7.54 4.70
CA VAL A 40 -3.56 6.66 5.74
C VAL A 40 -3.09 7.46 6.95
N GLU A 41 -2.40 8.58 6.73
CA GLU A 41 -1.96 9.47 7.82
C GLU A 41 -3.14 10.07 8.59
N SER A 42 -4.21 10.49 7.90
CA SER A 42 -5.42 11.00 8.55
C SER A 42 -6.11 9.95 9.40
N LEU A 43 -6.16 8.69 8.92
CA LEU A 43 -6.72 7.58 9.66
C LEU A 43 -5.88 7.29 10.91
N GLU A 44 -4.56 7.20 10.78
CA GLU A 44 -3.66 6.97 11.90
C GLU A 44 -3.78 8.07 12.97
N ARG A 45 -3.82 9.34 12.57
CA ARG A 45 -4.00 10.46 13.51
C ARG A 45 -5.30 10.33 14.31
N THR A 46 -6.37 9.89 13.64
CA THR A 46 -7.67 9.66 14.27
C THR A 46 -7.61 8.51 15.27
N LEU A 47 -6.97 7.39 14.90
CA LEU A 47 -6.78 6.24 15.79
C LEU A 47 -5.93 6.60 17.01
N ARG A 48 -4.82 7.31 16.83
CA ARG A 48 -3.96 7.79 17.92
C ARG A 48 -4.70 8.76 18.84
N ALA A 49 -5.52 9.66 18.28
CA ALA A 49 -6.35 10.56 19.07
C ALA A 49 -7.42 9.82 19.88
N ALA A 50 -8.00 8.75 19.33
CA ALA A 50 -8.94 7.90 20.06
C ALA A 50 -8.25 7.16 21.22
N LEU A 51 -7.07 6.58 20.99
CA LEU A 51 -6.26 5.97 22.05
C LEU A 51 -5.89 6.97 23.15
N ALA A 52 -5.52 8.21 22.80
CA ALA A 52 -5.17 9.25 23.76
C ALA A 52 -6.35 9.70 24.63
N LYS A 53 -7.59 9.54 24.17
CA LYS A 53 -8.81 9.79 24.95
C LYS A 53 -9.13 8.66 25.94
N GLY A 54 -8.42 7.56 25.86
CA GLY A 54 -8.70 6.33 26.60
C GLY A 54 -9.67 5.44 25.84
N VAL A 55 -9.27 4.18 25.67
CA VAL A 55 -10.09 3.10 25.13
C VAL A 55 -10.18 1.99 26.17
N SER A 56 -11.24 1.17 26.13
CA SER A 56 -11.33 0.03 27.03
C SER A 56 -10.24 -1.00 26.73
N SER A 57 -9.87 -1.81 27.72
CA SER A 57 -8.89 -2.89 27.53
C SER A 57 -9.32 -3.91 26.47
N SER A 58 -10.62 -4.08 26.25
CA SER A 58 -11.18 -4.95 25.19
C SER A 58 -11.03 -4.36 23.79
N GLU A 59 -11.02 -3.04 23.65
CA GLU A 59 -10.91 -2.35 22.36
C GLU A 59 -9.44 -2.11 21.97
N TYR A 60 -8.54 -2.00 22.94
CA TYR A 60 -7.13 -1.72 22.70
C TYR A 60 -6.47 -2.63 21.63
N PRO A 61 -6.67 -3.97 21.64
CA PRO A 61 -6.08 -4.84 20.62
C PRO A 61 -6.53 -4.49 19.20
N GLN A 62 -7.78 -4.06 19.03
CA GLN A 62 -8.31 -3.65 17.73
C GLN A 62 -7.64 -2.36 17.24
N TYR A 63 -7.47 -1.37 18.12
CA TYR A 63 -6.77 -0.13 17.76
C TYR A 63 -5.29 -0.38 17.45
N ALA A 64 -4.63 -1.27 18.18
CA ALA A 64 -3.25 -1.67 17.89
C ALA A 64 -3.14 -2.30 16.50
N ALA A 65 -4.01 -3.26 16.17
CA ALA A 65 -4.04 -3.90 14.85
C ALA A 65 -4.33 -2.89 13.71
N LEU A 66 -5.20 -1.91 13.95
CA LEU A 66 -5.48 -0.85 12.97
C LEU A 66 -4.26 0.07 12.75
N LEU A 67 -3.50 0.38 13.79
CA LEU A 67 -2.26 1.15 13.65
C LEU A 67 -1.18 0.37 12.89
N GLU A 68 -1.05 -0.93 13.15
CA GLU A 68 -0.16 -1.82 12.40
C GLU A 68 -0.57 -1.89 10.92
N ALA A 69 -1.87 -2.01 10.63
CA ALA A 69 -2.38 -1.98 9.26
C ALA A 69 -2.09 -0.65 8.54
N CYS A 70 -2.19 0.49 9.24
CA CYS A 70 -1.78 1.79 8.70
C CYS A 70 -0.27 1.82 8.38
N GLN A 71 0.57 1.24 9.23
CA GLN A 71 2.01 1.13 8.99
C GLN A 71 2.30 0.26 7.75
N ALA A 72 1.71 -0.94 7.68
CA ALA A 72 1.86 -1.82 6.53
C ALA A 72 1.38 -1.16 5.22
N SER A 73 0.27 -0.41 5.29
CA SER A 73 -0.26 0.32 4.12
C SER A 73 0.73 1.38 3.60
N ARG A 74 1.44 2.09 4.49
CA ARG A 74 2.49 3.02 4.07
C ARG A 74 3.64 2.30 3.40
N GLU A 75 4.08 1.18 3.95
CA GLU A 75 5.17 0.40 3.38
C GLU A 75 4.82 -0.02 1.95
N VAL A 76 3.60 -0.55 1.73
CA VAL A 76 3.10 -0.90 0.39
C VAL A 76 3.10 0.31 -0.55
N LEU A 77 2.66 1.48 -0.08
CA LEU A 77 2.63 2.70 -0.90
C LEU A 77 4.02 3.29 -1.19
N GLN A 78 5.03 2.97 -0.37
CA GLN A 78 6.42 3.43 -0.51
C GLN A 78 7.27 2.49 -1.36
N VAL A 79 6.88 1.23 -1.52
CA VAL A 79 7.50 0.35 -2.51
C VAL A 79 7.25 0.96 -3.88
N GLU A 80 8.29 1.58 -4.44
CA GLU A 80 8.25 2.01 -5.83
C GLU A 80 8.03 0.77 -6.67
N VAL A 81 6.87 0.72 -7.35
CA VAL A 81 6.66 -0.24 -8.44
C VAL A 81 7.75 0.07 -9.46
N ARG A 82 8.83 -0.70 -9.39
CA ARG A 82 9.91 -0.65 -10.36
C ARG A 82 9.24 -0.97 -11.69
N SER A 83 9.10 0.04 -12.55
CA SER A 83 8.62 -0.17 -13.92
C SER A 83 9.54 -1.22 -14.54
N ILE A 84 9.00 -2.41 -14.80
CA ILE A 84 9.67 -3.50 -15.53
C ILE A 84 9.48 -3.23 -17.02
#